data_AF-A0A0Q7T6P1-F1
#
_entry.id   AF-A0A0Q7T6P1-F1
#
_cell.length_a   1.000
_cell.length_b   1.000
_cell.length_c   1.000
_cell.angle_alpha   90.00
_cell.angle_beta   90.00
_cell.angle_gamma   90.00
#
_symmetry.space_group_name_H-M   'P 1'
#
loop_
_entity.id
_entity.type
_entity.pdbx_description
1 polymer ?
#
loop_
_entity_poly.entity_id
_entity_poly.type
_entity_poly.pdbx_seq_one_letter_code
_entity_poly.pdbx_strand_id
1 'polypeptide(L)'
;MKSANKADRLTRSLRALDREASTSRVLNLLAIETRSGHRPEHAEAPLFRNRILNSALLVKHRLRADDIFLFDEVRPNATKVIIPFERSDLGLGGQSFFVGQRGWADLLREACNEHTDMARDIATLRLIDKLPSLDPFLLREHLRRHGLSVAPSYFSLSGADMEQMQSFVSVQISQLIDLAFRHAGRVAPGAHAARLVEALLSTDVDERLEPLRKTLVMDGESFKEGVFSWKGFLYYKWTLTRLWSELETVGDEISRLKVNGNRDDDAQRSIDDLRKRLRQGLIVERKAIMRTLAVYDRAFDGLIDEGNPHGFRDFLQRAPERFLSLGERVGVIAHIASFWRYRFPQGAPLIADIDDAFDILQDFDSGLSANLAV
;
A
#
# COMPACT_ATOMS: atom_id res chain seq x y z
N MET A 1 0.68 25.13 34.21
CA MET A 1 0.91 24.66 32.83
C MET A 1 0.38 23.25 32.70
N LYS A 2 -0.82 23.09 32.11
CA LYS A 2 -1.43 21.77 31.89
C LYS A 2 -0.61 21.00 30.84
N SER A 3 -0.26 19.77 31.17
CA SER A 3 0.45 18.83 30.31
C SER A 3 -0.27 18.70 28.96
N ALA A 4 0.39 19.13 27.89
CA ALA A 4 -0.08 18.86 26.53
C ALA A 4 -0.09 17.34 26.31
N ASN A 5 -1.23 16.79 25.92
CA ASN A 5 -1.43 15.37 25.68
C ASN A 5 -0.33 14.81 24.76
N LYS A 6 0.40 13.81 25.24
CA LYS A 6 1.49 13.14 24.50
C LYS A 6 1.00 12.47 23.20
N ALA A 7 -0.29 12.19 23.10
CA ALA A 7 -1.00 11.62 21.94
C ALA A 7 -1.19 12.59 20.75
N ASP A 8 -0.85 13.88 20.94
CA ASP A 8 -1.12 14.96 19.98
C ASP A 8 0.09 15.28 19.06
N ARG A 9 1.23 14.58 19.23
CA ARG A 9 2.49 14.94 18.59
C ARG A 9 2.67 14.48 17.13
N LEU A 10 1.93 13.49 16.66
CA LEU A 10 2.12 12.96 15.29
C LEU A 10 0.98 13.34 14.32
N THR A 11 -0.10 13.94 14.81
CA THR A 11 -1.15 14.60 14.00
C THR A 11 -0.82 16.05 13.64
N ARG A 12 0.33 16.60 14.09
CA ARG A 12 0.57 18.06 14.08
C ARG A 12 1.52 18.62 13.03
N SER A 13 1.85 17.86 11.98
CA SER A 13 2.46 18.51 10.83
C SER A 13 2.01 17.86 9.55
N LEU A 14 1.01 18.46 8.91
CA LEU A 14 0.76 18.20 7.49
C LEU A 14 2.05 18.44 6.67
N ARG A 15 2.99 19.27 7.15
CA ARG A 15 4.32 19.43 6.54
C ARG A 15 5.20 18.18 6.64
N ALA A 16 4.96 17.27 7.58
CA ALA A 16 5.64 15.97 7.61
C ALA A 16 5.07 15.04 6.52
N LEU A 17 3.75 15.08 6.32
CA LEU A 17 3.06 14.36 5.23
C LEU A 17 3.40 14.93 3.84
N ASP A 18 3.77 16.21 3.76
CA ASP A 18 4.21 16.87 2.51
C ASP A 18 5.53 16.31 1.97
N ARG A 19 6.46 15.98 2.89
CA ARG A 19 7.78 15.46 2.53
C ARG A 19 7.73 13.99 2.11
N GLU A 20 6.68 13.27 2.52
CA GLU A 20 6.45 11.89 2.15
C GLU A 20 5.60 11.85 0.88
N ALA A 21 6.19 11.41 -0.24
CA ALA A 21 5.42 11.03 -1.41
C ALA A 21 4.49 9.84 -1.08
N SER A 22 3.52 9.54 -1.95
CA SER A 22 2.50 8.51 -1.69
C SER A 22 3.12 7.19 -1.19
N THR A 23 2.76 6.79 0.04
CA THR A 23 3.20 5.57 0.70
C THR A 23 2.04 4.56 0.77
N SER A 24 2.30 3.36 1.30
CA SER A 24 1.25 2.40 1.62
C SER A 24 0.20 2.93 2.62
N ARG A 25 0.46 4.03 3.33
CA ARG A 25 -0.47 4.62 4.31
C ARG A 25 -1.09 5.94 3.83
N VAL A 26 -0.37 6.70 3.01
CA VAL A 26 -0.74 8.08 2.64
C VAL A 26 -0.78 8.21 1.12
N LEU A 27 -1.90 8.70 0.59
CA LEU A 27 -2.00 9.16 -0.80
C LEU A 27 -2.02 10.69 -0.79
N ASN A 28 -0.93 11.29 -1.28
CA ASN A 28 -0.76 12.75 -1.29
C ASN A 28 -1.18 13.32 -2.66
N LEU A 29 -2.45 13.67 -2.80
CA LEU A 29 -3.00 14.14 -4.08
C LEU A 29 -2.52 15.55 -4.42
N LEU A 30 -2.24 16.37 -3.41
CA LEU A 30 -1.62 17.69 -3.59
C LEU A 30 -0.25 17.59 -4.31
N ALA A 31 0.59 16.64 -3.89
CA ALA A 31 1.89 16.40 -4.53
C ALA A 31 1.74 15.82 -5.94
N ILE A 32 0.67 15.05 -6.21
CA ILE A 32 0.35 14.54 -7.55
C ILE A 32 -0.11 15.69 -8.45
N GLU A 33 -1.03 16.54 -7.99
CA GLU A 33 -1.52 17.71 -8.73
C GLU A 33 -0.36 18.67 -9.06
N THR A 34 0.53 18.93 -8.11
CA THR A 34 1.72 19.78 -8.33
C THR A 34 2.64 19.21 -9.41
N ARG A 35 2.88 17.89 -9.43
CA ARG A 35 3.80 17.25 -10.38
C ARG A 35 3.17 16.90 -11.73
N SER A 36 1.86 16.69 -11.79
CA SER A 36 1.19 16.10 -12.96
C SER A 36 -0.09 16.82 -13.38
N GLY A 37 -0.56 17.81 -12.64
CA GLY A 37 -1.79 18.55 -12.96
C GLY A 37 -1.74 19.33 -14.28
N HIS A 38 -0.54 19.61 -14.79
CA HIS A 38 -0.34 20.23 -16.10
C HIS A 38 -0.48 19.24 -17.27
N ARG A 39 -0.55 17.93 -17.01
CA ARG A 39 -0.67 16.89 -18.05
C ARG A 39 -2.13 16.72 -18.47
N PRO A 40 -2.45 16.61 -19.77
CA PRO A 40 -3.82 16.43 -20.26
C PRO A 40 -4.53 15.22 -19.64
N GLU A 41 -3.84 14.09 -19.53
CA GLU A 41 -4.35 12.84 -18.96
C GLU A 41 -4.90 13.00 -17.54
N HIS A 42 -4.30 13.90 -16.74
CA HIS A 42 -4.75 14.18 -15.38
C HIS A 42 -6.13 14.84 -15.35
N ALA A 43 -6.47 15.63 -16.38
CA ALA A 43 -7.79 16.25 -16.53
C ALA A 43 -8.80 15.30 -17.19
N GLU A 44 -8.34 14.42 -18.08
CA GLU A 44 -9.19 13.45 -18.80
C GLU A 44 -9.63 12.28 -17.91
N ALA A 45 -8.75 11.77 -17.06
CA ALA A 45 -9.00 10.63 -16.18
C ALA A 45 -8.65 10.93 -14.71
N PRO A 46 -9.32 11.89 -14.06
CA PRO A 46 -9.00 12.26 -12.68
C PRO A 46 -9.55 11.21 -11.68
N LEU A 47 -8.85 11.06 -10.55
CA LEU A 47 -9.27 10.17 -9.47
C LEU A 47 -10.65 10.58 -8.93
N PHE A 48 -10.81 11.87 -8.62
CA PHE A 48 -12.08 12.48 -8.26
C PHE A 48 -12.55 13.45 -9.34
N ARG A 49 -13.85 13.68 -9.47
CA ARG A 49 -14.38 14.75 -10.32
C ARG A 49 -14.17 16.11 -9.67
N ASN A 50 -14.34 16.18 -8.36
CA ASN A 50 -14.13 17.40 -7.60
C ASN A 50 -12.63 17.76 -7.51
N ARG A 51 -12.29 19.00 -7.87
CA ARG A 51 -10.90 19.49 -7.89
C ARG A 51 -10.30 19.69 -6.51
N ILE A 52 -11.10 20.08 -5.51
CA ILE A 52 -10.61 20.24 -4.13
C ILE A 52 -10.22 18.87 -3.57
N LEU A 53 -11.00 17.84 -3.86
CA LEU A 53 -10.69 16.48 -3.43
C LEU A 53 -9.44 15.91 -4.10
N ASN A 54 -9.15 16.27 -5.36
CA ASN A 54 -7.87 15.94 -6.03
C ASN A 54 -6.66 16.73 -5.47
N SER A 55 -6.85 17.58 -4.47
CA SER A 55 -5.78 18.26 -3.72
C SER A 55 -5.71 17.81 -2.26
N ALA A 56 -6.45 16.77 -1.89
CA ALA A 56 -6.52 16.27 -0.51
C ALA A 56 -5.35 15.33 -0.16
N LEU A 57 -5.21 15.05 1.13
CA LEU A 57 -4.41 13.94 1.64
C LEU A 57 -5.36 12.84 2.10
N LEU A 58 -5.19 11.62 1.58
CA LEU A 58 -5.91 10.45 2.08
C LEU A 58 -4.97 9.63 2.95
N VAL A 59 -5.42 9.25 4.14
CA VAL A 59 -4.59 8.54 5.12
C VAL A 59 -5.33 7.33 5.65
N LYS A 60 -4.71 6.16 5.59
CA LYS A 60 -5.18 4.99 6.34
C LYS A 60 -4.96 5.25 7.82
N HIS A 61 -6.08 5.36 8.54
CA HIS A 61 -6.11 5.75 9.94
C HIS A 61 -6.76 4.67 10.77
N ARG A 62 -6.15 4.42 11.92
CA ARG A 62 -6.71 3.54 12.93
C ARG A 62 -7.57 4.37 13.88
N LEU A 63 -8.83 4.00 14.01
CA LEU A 63 -9.77 4.68 14.89
C LEU A 63 -9.31 4.51 16.34
N ARG A 64 -9.28 5.63 17.07
CA ARG A 64 -9.05 5.68 18.52
C ARG A 64 -10.39 5.56 19.25
N ALA A 65 -10.38 5.31 20.56
CA ALA A 65 -11.61 5.29 21.37
C ALA A 65 -12.51 6.52 21.12
N ASP A 66 -11.92 7.71 21.05
CA ASP A 66 -12.63 8.96 20.76
C ASP A 66 -13.16 9.07 19.32
N ASP A 67 -12.58 8.32 18.36
CA ASP A 67 -13.02 8.28 16.97
C ASP A 67 -14.14 7.24 16.75
N ILE A 68 -14.14 6.12 17.50
CA ILE A 68 -15.05 4.98 17.29
C ILE A 68 -16.52 5.42 17.41
N PHE A 69 -16.83 6.31 18.35
CA PHE A 69 -18.18 6.84 18.53
C PHE A 69 -18.71 7.61 17.31
N LEU A 70 -17.86 7.98 16.35
CA LEU A 70 -18.30 8.67 15.13
C LEU A 70 -18.98 7.71 14.13
N PHE A 71 -18.90 6.40 14.34
CA PHE A 71 -19.40 5.37 13.43
C PHE A 71 -20.57 4.60 14.02
N ASP A 72 -21.45 4.08 13.16
CA ASP A 72 -22.55 3.19 13.57
C ASP A 72 -22.08 1.74 13.78
N GLU A 73 -21.03 1.34 13.05
CA GLU A 73 -20.42 0.01 13.13
C GLU A 73 -19.05 0.08 13.79
N VAL A 74 -18.75 -0.90 14.66
CA VAL A 74 -17.43 -1.04 15.26
C VAL A 74 -16.46 -1.48 14.16
N ARG A 75 -15.52 -0.62 13.83
CA ARG A 75 -14.44 -0.90 12.88
C ARG A 75 -13.11 -0.38 13.43
N PRO A 76 -11.99 -1.06 13.16
CA PRO A 76 -10.70 -0.64 13.71
C PRO A 76 -10.00 0.43 12.86
N ASN A 77 -10.30 0.49 11.56
CA ASN A 77 -9.60 1.35 10.60
C ASN A 77 -10.59 2.06 9.67
N ALA A 78 -10.23 3.27 9.24
CA ALA A 78 -10.95 4.07 8.24
C ALA A 78 -9.96 4.90 7.40
N THR A 79 -10.38 5.31 6.21
CA THR A 79 -9.68 6.34 5.43
C THR A 79 -10.05 7.71 5.97
N LYS A 80 -9.06 8.43 6.49
CA LYS A 80 -9.17 9.85 6.83
C LYS A 80 -8.90 10.69 5.58
N VAL A 81 -9.81 11.61 5.29
CA VAL A 81 -9.64 12.63 4.24
C VAL A 81 -9.24 13.92 4.93
N ILE A 82 -8.18 14.56 4.44
CA ILE A 82 -7.71 15.85 4.95
C ILE A 82 -7.66 16.81 3.76
N ILE A 83 -8.45 17.88 3.84
CA ILE A 83 -8.46 18.97 2.86
C ILE A 83 -7.71 20.14 3.49
N PRO A 84 -6.51 20.49 2.99
CA PRO A 84 -5.74 21.63 3.51
C PRO A 84 -6.52 22.94 3.37
N PHE A 85 -6.40 23.83 4.36
CA PHE A 85 -6.97 25.18 4.22
C PHE A 85 -6.25 25.99 3.13
N GLU A 86 -4.94 25.80 3.02
CA GLU A 86 -4.09 26.44 2.03
C GLU A 86 -3.17 25.40 1.41
N ARG A 87 -3.14 25.34 0.08
CA ARG A 87 -2.36 24.35 -0.68
C ARG A 87 -0.86 24.64 -0.59
N SER A 88 -0.50 25.92 -0.47
CA SER A 88 0.89 26.37 -0.41
C SER A 88 1.49 26.32 1.01
N ASP A 89 0.68 26.23 2.06
CA ASP A 89 1.14 26.11 3.45
C ASP A 89 0.29 25.13 4.26
N LEU A 90 0.71 23.87 4.22
CA LEU A 90 0.16 22.80 5.05
C LEU A 90 0.32 23.05 6.56
N GLY A 91 1.17 23.99 6.98
CA GLY A 91 1.30 24.39 8.38
C GLY A 91 0.03 25.02 8.97
N LEU A 92 -0.86 25.57 8.13
CA LEU A 92 -2.13 26.17 8.57
C LEU A 92 -3.17 25.12 8.99
N GLY A 93 -2.93 23.85 8.69
CA GLY A 93 -3.86 22.77 8.97
C GLY A 93 -4.87 22.55 7.83
N GLY A 94 -5.98 21.90 8.16
CA GLY A 94 -7.03 21.58 7.21
C GLY A 94 -8.25 20.98 7.87
N GLN A 95 -9.35 20.93 7.12
CA GLN A 95 -10.55 20.21 7.51
C GLN A 95 -10.32 18.70 7.32
N SER A 96 -10.83 17.88 8.23
CA SER A 96 -10.71 16.43 8.08
C SER A 96 -11.94 15.69 8.55
N PHE A 97 -12.24 14.57 7.89
CA PHE A 97 -13.33 13.67 8.21
C PHE A 97 -12.92 12.24 7.88
N PHE A 98 -13.68 11.26 8.35
CA PHE A 98 -13.47 9.86 8.03
C PHE A 98 -14.51 9.36 7.03
N VAL A 99 -14.09 8.55 6.06
CA VAL A 99 -15.03 7.86 5.18
C VAL A 99 -15.85 6.88 6.02
N GLY A 100 -17.17 7.00 5.97
CA GLY A 100 -18.09 6.12 6.69
C GLY A 100 -18.50 6.60 8.09
N GLN A 101 -17.97 7.71 8.61
CA GLN A 101 -18.49 8.28 9.86
C GLN A 101 -19.89 8.87 9.66
N ARG A 102 -20.68 9.01 10.71
CA ARG A 102 -22.00 9.64 10.64
C ARG A 102 -21.91 11.05 10.03
N GLY A 103 -22.73 11.33 9.02
CA GLY A 103 -22.75 12.63 8.32
C GLY A 103 -21.56 12.91 7.39
N TRP A 104 -20.67 11.95 7.13
CA TRP A 104 -19.43 12.22 6.35
C TRP A 104 -19.67 12.73 4.92
N ALA A 105 -20.77 12.33 4.28
CA ALA A 105 -21.11 12.80 2.94
C ALA A 105 -21.47 14.29 2.93
N ASP A 106 -22.10 14.79 4.00
CA ASP A 106 -22.41 16.20 4.15
C ASP A 106 -21.15 17.01 4.48
N LEU A 107 -20.28 16.48 5.35
CA LEU A 107 -18.96 17.07 5.63
C LEU A 107 -18.09 17.16 4.36
N LEU A 108 -18.14 16.14 3.50
CA LEU A 108 -17.44 16.15 2.21
C LEU A 108 -17.97 17.27 1.31
N ARG A 109 -19.30 17.40 1.17
CA ARG A 109 -19.92 18.46 0.34
C ARG A 109 -19.55 19.84 0.84
N GLU A 110 -19.61 20.06 2.14
CA GLU A 110 -19.22 21.31 2.78
C GLU A 110 -17.74 21.62 2.54
N ALA A 111 -16.85 20.67 2.80
CA ALA A 111 -15.41 20.86 2.65
C ALA A 111 -14.98 21.09 1.18
N CYS A 112 -15.72 20.53 0.23
CA CYS A 112 -15.51 20.71 -1.20
C CYS A 112 -16.28 21.90 -1.78
N ASN A 113 -17.02 22.66 -0.97
CA ASN A 113 -17.92 23.73 -1.41
C ASN A 113 -18.80 23.31 -2.60
N GLU A 114 -19.29 22.06 -2.56
CA GLU A 114 -19.97 21.40 -3.68
C GLU A 114 -21.46 21.23 -3.35
N HIS A 115 -22.30 21.81 -4.20
CA HIS A 115 -23.76 21.75 -4.05
C HIS A 115 -24.42 20.81 -5.07
N THR A 116 -23.61 20.11 -5.88
CA THR A 116 -24.07 19.20 -6.93
C THR A 116 -23.84 17.73 -6.58
N ASP A 117 -24.08 16.83 -7.54
CA ASP A 117 -23.96 15.39 -7.35
C ASP A 117 -22.49 14.93 -7.18
N MET A 118 -22.17 14.44 -5.98
CA MET A 118 -20.88 13.84 -5.63
C MET A 118 -20.88 12.31 -5.65
N ALA A 119 -21.88 11.65 -6.25
CA ALA A 119 -22.04 10.20 -6.17
C ALA A 119 -20.81 9.41 -6.63
N ARG A 120 -20.15 9.83 -7.72
CA ARG A 120 -18.91 9.17 -8.19
C ARG A 120 -17.79 9.29 -7.16
N ASP A 121 -17.58 10.48 -6.61
CA ASP A 121 -16.46 10.74 -5.69
C ASP A 121 -16.69 10.05 -4.33
N ILE A 122 -17.93 10.02 -3.86
CA ILE A 122 -18.35 9.23 -2.70
C ILE A 122 -18.11 7.74 -2.94
N ALA A 123 -18.48 7.22 -4.11
CA ALA A 123 -18.24 5.83 -4.47
C ALA A 123 -16.74 5.51 -4.52
N THR A 124 -15.93 6.38 -5.13
CA THR A 124 -14.47 6.25 -5.16
C THR A 124 -13.88 6.24 -3.74
N LEU A 125 -14.28 7.17 -2.87
CA LEU A 125 -13.81 7.20 -1.48
C LEU A 125 -14.18 5.92 -0.71
N ARG A 126 -15.39 5.37 -0.93
CA ARG A 126 -15.80 4.09 -0.34
C ARG A 126 -14.98 2.91 -0.84
N LEU A 127 -14.60 2.88 -2.12
CA LEU A 127 -13.70 1.86 -2.66
C LEU A 127 -12.32 1.97 -2.01
N ILE A 128 -11.77 3.19 -1.96
CA ILE A 128 -10.50 3.45 -1.30
C ILE A 128 -10.54 3.02 0.16
N ASP A 129 -11.61 3.32 0.89
CA ASP A 129 -11.77 2.98 2.31
C ASP A 129 -11.67 1.48 2.61
N LYS A 130 -12.14 0.62 1.70
CA LYS A 130 -12.07 -0.84 1.84
C LYS A 130 -10.66 -1.40 1.79
N LEU A 131 -9.70 -0.68 1.21
CA LEU A 131 -8.33 -1.19 1.06
C LEU A 131 -7.58 -1.21 2.40
N PRO A 132 -6.71 -2.21 2.65
CA PRO A 132 -5.82 -2.21 3.81
C PRO A 132 -4.69 -1.18 3.69
N SER A 133 -4.26 -0.87 2.47
CA SER A 133 -3.18 0.08 2.14
C SER A 133 -3.56 0.96 0.95
N LEU A 134 -2.82 2.05 0.77
CA LEU A 134 -2.88 2.95 -0.38
C LEU A 134 -1.68 2.76 -1.31
N ASP A 135 -1.04 1.57 -1.27
CA ASP A 135 0.06 1.32 -2.19
C ASP A 135 -0.44 1.42 -3.65
N PRO A 136 0.38 1.99 -4.56
CA PRO A 136 -0.12 2.38 -5.88
C PRO A 136 -0.67 1.22 -6.70
N PHE A 137 -0.09 0.03 -6.53
CA PHE A 137 -0.47 -1.13 -7.31
C PHE A 137 -1.80 -1.72 -6.85
N LEU A 138 -1.99 -1.90 -5.54
CA LEU A 138 -3.26 -2.35 -4.97
C LEU A 138 -4.39 -1.35 -5.27
N LEU A 139 -4.11 -0.06 -5.09
CA LEU A 139 -5.07 1.01 -5.33
C LEU A 139 -5.54 1.04 -6.80
N ARG A 140 -4.60 0.99 -7.76
CA ARG A 140 -4.95 0.96 -9.20
C ARG A 140 -5.80 -0.25 -9.54
N GLU A 141 -5.36 -1.44 -9.13
CA GLU A 141 -6.05 -2.69 -9.47
C GLU A 141 -7.48 -2.70 -8.88
N HIS A 142 -7.63 -2.26 -7.63
CA HIS A 142 -8.92 -2.20 -6.97
C HIS A 142 -9.89 -1.22 -7.67
N LEU A 143 -9.42 -0.02 -8.03
CA LEU A 143 -10.24 0.96 -8.74
C LEU A 143 -10.63 0.45 -10.13
N ARG A 144 -9.69 -0.13 -10.88
CA ARG A 144 -9.96 -0.66 -12.23
C ARG A 144 -11.00 -1.78 -12.22
N ARG A 145 -10.92 -2.72 -11.26
CA ARG A 145 -11.91 -3.80 -11.12
C ARG A 145 -13.34 -3.31 -10.89
N HIS A 146 -13.47 -2.10 -10.35
CA HIS A 146 -14.75 -1.43 -10.14
C HIS A 146 -15.11 -0.45 -11.26
N GLY A 147 -14.43 -0.54 -12.42
CA GLY A 147 -14.75 0.24 -13.62
C GLY A 147 -14.21 1.68 -13.60
N LEU A 148 -13.30 2.02 -12.67
CA LEU A 148 -12.70 3.35 -12.63
C LEU A 148 -11.36 3.36 -13.37
N SER A 149 -11.33 4.04 -14.52
CA SER A 149 -10.10 4.41 -15.21
C SER A 149 -9.58 5.73 -14.64
N VAL A 150 -8.34 5.71 -14.14
CA VAL A 150 -7.68 6.85 -13.49
C VAL A 150 -6.28 6.98 -14.07
N ALA A 151 -5.83 8.22 -14.26
CA ALA A 151 -4.54 8.52 -14.87
C ALA A 151 -3.37 7.85 -14.11
N PRO A 152 -2.35 7.32 -14.80
CA PRO A 152 -1.23 6.62 -14.17
C PRO A 152 -0.46 7.45 -13.13
N SER A 153 -0.48 8.78 -13.24
CA SER A 153 0.18 9.70 -12.29
C SER A 153 -0.28 9.52 -10.84
N TYR A 154 -1.54 9.11 -10.62
CA TYR A 154 -2.09 8.85 -9.29
C TYR A 154 -1.51 7.59 -8.64
N PHE A 155 -0.83 6.74 -9.42
CA PHE A 155 -0.25 5.48 -8.98
C PHE A 155 1.29 5.48 -9.09
N SER A 156 1.90 6.67 -9.03
CA SER A 156 3.35 6.79 -9.01
C SER A 156 3.93 6.46 -7.64
N LEU A 157 5.03 5.70 -7.62
CA LEU A 157 5.84 5.48 -6.42
C LEU A 157 6.59 6.76 -6.03
N SER A 158 7.06 6.84 -4.79
CA SER A 158 7.97 7.90 -4.37
C SER A 158 9.30 7.82 -5.14
N GLY A 159 10.00 8.95 -5.30
CA GLY A 159 11.32 8.94 -5.96
C GLY A 159 12.33 8.02 -5.24
N ALA A 160 12.32 8.05 -3.91
CA ALA A 160 13.19 7.21 -3.09
C ALA A 160 12.86 5.71 -3.19
N ASP A 161 11.57 5.35 -3.25
CA ASP A 161 11.16 3.95 -3.44
C ASP A 161 11.50 3.49 -4.86
N MET A 162 11.33 4.35 -5.87
CA MET A 162 11.70 4.04 -7.26
C MET A 162 13.18 3.73 -7.40
N GLU A 163 14.07 4.55 -6.82
CA GLU A 163 15.52 4.35 -6.89
C GLU A 163 15.95 3.02 -6.23
N GLN A 164 15.41 2.73 -5.04
CA GLN A 164 15.70 1.50 -4.31
C GLN A 164 15.12 0.27 -5.04
N MET A 165 13.89 0.36 -5.52
CA MET A 165 13.25 -0.69 -6.31
C MET A 165 14.02 -0.95 -7.61
N GLN A 166 14.51 0.09 -8.29
CA GLN A 166 15.29 -0.05 -9.51
C GLN A 166 16.56 -0.89 -9.29
N SER A 167 17.27 -0.67 -8.19
CA SER A 167 18.45 -1.45 -7.84
C SER A 167 18.11 -2.93 -7.62
N PHE A 168 17.03 -3.20 -6.89
CA PHE A 168 16.55 -4.57 -6.64
C PHE A 168 16.14 -5.29 -7.93
N VAL A 169 15.33 -4.62 -8.76
CA VAL A 169 14.81 -5.18 -10.03
C VAL A 169 15.94 -5.38 -11.02
N SER A 170 16.95 -4.51 -11.03
CA SER A 170 18.13 -4.68 -11.89
C SER A 170 18.84 -6.00 -11.66
N VAL A 171 19.02 -6.42 -10.41
CA VAL A 171 19.63 -7.72 -10.08
C VAL A 171 18.80 -8.89 -10.60
N GLN A 172 17.48 -8.84 -10.40
CA GLN A 172 16.56 -9.89 -10.86
C GLN A 172 16.53 -10.00 -12.39
N ILE A 173 16.43 -8.86 -13.09
CA ILE A 173 16.28 -8.81 -14.54
C ILE A 173 17.61 -9.08 -15.27
N SER A 174 18.76 -8.78 -14.66
CA SER A 174 20.07 -9.09 -15.26
C SER A 174 20.21 -10.59 -15.57
N GLN A 175 19.61 -11.47 -14.77
CA GLN A 175 19.62 -12.92 -15.00
C GLN A 175 18.87 -13.31 -16.29
N LEU A 176 17.76 -12.63 -16.58
CA LEU A 176 16.96 -12.85 -17.79
C LEU A 176 17.71 -12.40 -19.05
N ILE A 177 18.50 -11.33 -18.93
CA ILE A 177 19.30 -10.77 -20.02
C ILE A 177 20.53 -11.62 -20.29
N ASP A 178 21.20 -12.11 -19.25
CA ASP A 178 22.30 -13.05 -19.43
C ASP A 178 21.86 -14.30 -20.18
N LEU A 179 20.61 -14.77 -20.02
CA LEU A 179 20.07 -15.87 -20.82
C LEU A 179 19.79 -15.44 -22.27
N ALA A 180 19.04 -14.36 -22.47
CA ALA A 180 18.62 -13.90 -23.80
C ALA A 180 19.81 -13.59 -24.72
N PHE A 181 20.95 -13.19 -24.15
CA PHE A 181 22.15 -12.82 -24.90
C PHE A 181 23.27 -13.86 -24.89
N ARG A 182 23.14 -14.99 -24.17
CA ARG A 182 24.07 -16.14 -24.29
C ARG A 182 24.14 -16.71 -25.72
N HIS A 183 23.05 -16.58 -26.49
CA HIS A 183 22.99 -17.02 -27.90
C HIS A 183 23.30 -15.90 -28.91
N ALA A 184 23.36 -14.64 -28.48
CA ALA A 184 23.63 -13.49 -29.34
C ALA A 184 25.03 -12.95 -29.02
N GLY A 185 26.06 -13.67 -29.45
CA GLY A 185 27.45 -13.54 -28.99
C GLY A 185 28.20 -12.22 -29.27
N ARG A 186 27.58 -11.03 -29.23
CA ARG A 186 28.25 -9.74 -29.45
C ARG A 186 27.57 -8.54 -28.79
N VAL A 187 27.30 -8.50 -27.47
CA VAL A 187 26.93 -7.22 -26.82
C VAL A 187 27.30 -7.18 -25.33
N ALA A 188 27.70 -6.00 -24.81
CA ALA A 188 27.91 -5.77 -23.38
C ALA A 188 26.60 -5.95 -22.57
N PRO A 189 26.53 -6.92 -21.63
CA PRO A 189 25.29 -7.29 -20.93
C PRO A 189 24.63 -6.14 -20.12
N GLY A 190 25.44 -5.29 -19.47
CA GLY A 190 24.94 -4.32 -18.49
C GLY A 190 24.08 -3.19 -19.06
N ALA A 191 24.37 -2.68 -20.25
CA ALA A 191 23.64 -1.54 -20.84
C ALA A 191 22.23 -1.92 -21.36
N HIS A 192 22.00 -3.21 -21.64
CA HIS A 192 20.68 -3.70 -22.02
C HIS A 192 19.81 -3.99 -20.79
N ALA A 193 20.42 -4.42 -19.68
CA ALA A 193 19.73 -4.59 -18.41
C ALA A 193 19.18 -3.32 -17.82
N ALA A 194 19.99 -2.27 -17.77
CA ALA A 194 19.52 -0.96 -17.32
C ALA A 194 18.31 -0.47 -18.13
N ARG A 195 18.34 -0.63 -19.46
CA ARG A 195 17.23 -0.19 -20.35
C ARG A 195 15.96 -1.02 -20.18
N LEU A 196 16.07 -2.34 -20.02
CA LEU A 196 14.89 -3.19 -19.82
C LEU A 196 14.26 -2.96 -18.44
N VAL A 197 15.09 -2.73 -17.42
CA VAL A 197 14.61 -2.38 -16.07
C VAL A 197 13.91 -1.04 -16.10
N GLU A 198 14.48 -0.03 -16.77
CA GLU A 198 13.86 1.28 -16.92
C GLU A 198 12.51 1.17 -17.67
N ALA A 199 12.47 0.41 -18.76
CA ALA A 199 11.24 0.13 -19.51
C ALA A 199 10.19 -0.60 -18.63
N LEU A 200 10.63 -1.57 -17.82
CA LEU A 200 9.76 -2.30 -16.90
C LEU A 200 9.28 -1.41 -15.77
N LEU A 201 10.06 -0.45 -15.26
CA LEU A 201 9.67 0.40 -14.14
C LEU A 201 9.02 1.73 -14.55
N SER A 202 9.01 2.05 -15.85
CA SER A 202 8.28 3.19 -16.38
C SER A 202 6.80 3.18 -15.96
N THR A 203 6.21 4.34 -15.74
CA THR A 203 4.78 4.48 -15.43
C THR A 203 3.92 3.93 -16.57
N ASP A 204 4.38 4.12 -17.80
CA ASP A 204 3.71 3.66 -19.01
C ASP A 204 4.35 2.37 -19.53
N VAL A 205 3.57 1.59 -20.30
CA VAL A 205 4.12 0.41 -20.96
C VAL A 205 4.98 0.88 -22.13
N ASP A 206 6.27 0.71 -21.93
CA ASP A 206 7.30 1.22 -22.81
C ASP A 206 7.40 0.39 -24.09
N GLU A 207 7.49 1.05 -25.25
CA GLU A 207 7.68 0.39 -26.56
C GLU A 207 8.91 -0.52 -26.59
N ARG A 208 9.90 -0.27 -25.72
CA ARG A 208 11.07 -1.13 -25.54
C ARG A 208 10.72 -2.55 -25.08
N LEU A 209 9.53 -2.79 -24.52
CA LEU A 209 9.04 -4.11 -24.13
C LEU A 209 8.35 -4.88 -25.26
N GLU A 210 8.14 -4.27 -26.43
CA GLU A 210 7.48 -4.89 -27.58
C GLU A 210 8.13 -6.20 -28.07
N PRO A 211 9.47 -6.35 -28.08
CA PRO A 211 10.10 -7.62 -28.40
C PRO A 211 9.69 -8.74 -27.42
N LEU A 212 9.60 -8.43 -26.13
CA LEU A 212 9.19 -9.40 -25.10
C LEU A 212 7.72 -9.82 -25.32
N ARG A 213 6.83 -8.88 -25.64
CA ARG A 213 5.43 -9.18 -26.00
C ARG A 213 5.33 -10.16 -27.15
N LYS A 214 6.11 -9.94 -28.21
CA LYS A 214 6.14 -10.82 -29.40
C LYS A 214 6.64 -12.22 -29.04
N THR A 215 7.70 -12.33 -28.24
CA THR A 215 8.23 -13.62 -27.77
C THR A 215 7.20 -14.40 -26.94
N LEU A 216 6.43 -13.71 -26.10
CA LEU A 216 5.39 -14.33 -25.28
C LEU A 216 4.08 -14.57 -26.04
N VAL A 217 3.98 -14.08 -27.28
CA VAL A 217 2.78 -14.19 -28.15
C VAL A 217 1.53 -13.70 -27.41
N MET A 218 1.63 -12.53 -26.78
CA MET A 218 0.54 -11.88 -26.06
C MET A 218 -0.04 -10.72 -26.87
N ASP A 219 -1.35 -10.51 -26.79
CA ASP A 219 -1.96 -9.30 -27.31
C ASP A 219 -1.53 -8.07 -26.49
N GLY A 220 -1.72 -6.87 -27.06
CA GLY A 220 -1.26 -5.62 -26.45
C GLY A 220 -1.85 -5.36 -25.07
N GLU A 221 -3.16 -5.53 -24.90
CA GLU A 221 -3.85 -5.22 -23.64
C GLU A 221 -3.53 -6.24 -22.55
N SER A 222 -3.58 -7.54 -22.86
CA SER A 222 -3.17 -8.58 -21.90
C SER A 222 -1.72 -8.45 -21.49
N PHE A 223 -0.84 -8.04 -22.41
CA PHE A 223 0.57 -7.81 -22.10
C PHE A 223 0.76 -6.61 -21.18
N LYS A 224 0.11 -5.48 -21.48
CA LYS A 224 0.16 -4.29 -20.62
C LYS A 224 -0.28 -4.63 -19.19
N GLU A 225 -1.35 -5.41 -19.06
CA GLU A 225 -1.87 -5.80 -17.76
C GLU A 225 -1.02 -6.84 -17.02
N GLY A 226 -0.46 -7.80 -17.75
CA GLY A 226 0.52 -8.73 -17.22
C GLY A 226 1.77 -8.00 -16.72
N VAL A 227 2.31 -7.07 -17.52
CA VAL A 227 3.48 -6.26 -17.17
C VAL A 227 3.21 -5.41 -15.93
N PHE A 228 2.04 -4.76 -15.84
CA PHE A 228 1.68 -4.02 -14.62
C PHE A 228 1.65 -4.92 -13.38
N SER A 229 1.00 -6.08 -13.48
CA SER A 229 0.94 -7.03 -12.37
C SER A 229 2.33 -7.51 -11.99
N TRP A 230 3.20 -7.77 -12.98
CA TRP A 230 4.59 -8.17 -12.75
C TRP A 230 5.39 -7.08 -12.01
N LYS A 231 5.25 -5.80 -12.39
CA LYS A 231 5.82 -4.68 -11.63
C LYS A 231 5.37 -4.71 -10.17
N GLY A 232 4.07 -4.95 -9.94
CA GLY A 232 3.52 -5.08 -8.58
C GLY A 232 4.10 -6.26 -7.80
N PHE A 233 4.28 -7.44 -8.42
CA PHE A 233 4.95 -8.57 -7.79
C PHE A 233 6.39 -8.24 -7.39
N LEU A 234 7.14 -7.58 -8.27
CA LEU A 234 8.50 -7.12 -7.98
C LEU A 234 8.52 -6.11 -6.83
N TYR A 235 7.55 -5.18 -6.80
CA TYR A 235 7.40 -4.20 -5.73
C TYR A 235 7.15 -4.88 -4.38
N TYR A 236 6.26 -5.87 -4.32
CA TYR A 236 6.00 -6.59 -3.08
C TYR A 236 7.19 -7.47 -2.67
N LYS A 237 7.86 -8.17 -3.59
CA LYS A 237 9.09 -8.91 -3.28
C LYS A 237 10.14 -7.98 -2.66
N TRP A 238 10.36 -6.81 -3.25
CA TRP A 238 11.28 -5.80 -2.73
C TRP A 238 10.85 -5.33 -1.33
N THR A 239 9.59 -4.91 -1.17
CA THR A 239 9.04 -4.42 0.10
C THR A 239 9.23 -5.43 1.23
N LEU A 240 9.00 -6.71 0.92
CA LEU A 240 9.09 -7.82 1.87
C LEU A 240 10.52 -8.06 2.37
N THR A 241 11.56 -7.71 1.61
CA THR A 241 12.96 -7.88 2.04
C THR A 241 13.27 -7.11 3.33
N ARG A 242 12.68 -5.92 3.50
CA ARG A 242 12.76 -5.12 4.71
C ARG A 242 11.68 -5.51 5.72
N LEU A 243 10.44 -5.66 5.25
CA LEU A 243 9.28 -5.81 6.12
C LEU A 243 9.33 -7.08 6.99
N TRP A 244 9.94 -8.17 6.51
CA TRP A 244 10.11 -9.37 7.35
C TRP A 244 10.95 -9.13 8.61
N SER A 245 12.07 -8.42 8.47
CA SER A 245 12.93 -8.08 9.60
C SER A 245 12.23 -7.16 10.60
N GLU A 246 11.45 -6.20 10.09
CA GLU A 246 10.64 -5.31 10.92
C GLU A 246 9.57 -6.08 11.69
N LEU A 247 8.89 -7.04 11.05
CA LEU A 247 7.87 -7.86 11.69
C LEU A 247 8.44 -8.82 12.74
N GLU A 248 9.62 -9.38 12.51
CA GLU A 248 10.32 -10.18 13.52
C GLU A 248 10.61 -9.33 14.76
N THR A 249 11.13 -8.11 14.57
CA THR A 249 11.35 -7.15 15.66
C THR A 249 10.04 -6.78 16.37
N VAL A 250 8.97 -6.49 15.63
CA VAL A 250 7.66 -6.17 16.18
C VAL A 250 7.08 -7.33 16.98
N GLY A 251 7.20 -8.58 16.51
CA GLY A 251 6.74 -9.77 17.23
C GLY A 251 7.44 -9.95 18.58
N ASP A 252 8.76 -9.71 18.63
CA ASP A 252 9.54 -9.76 19.86
C ASP A 252 9.18 -8.64 20.83
N GLU A 253 8.84 -7.45 20.31
CA GLU A 253 8.40 -6.32 21.13
C GLU A 253 6.97 -6.51 21.66
N ILE A 254 6.04 -7.05 20.86
CA ILE A 254 4.68 -7.42 21.29
C ILE A 254 4.74 -8.39 22.48
N SER A 255 5.65 -9.36 22.42
CA SER A 255 5.87 -10.35 23.48
C SER A 255 6.42 -9.71 24.76
N ARG A 256 7.15 -8.60 24.66
CA ARG A 256 7.76 -7.87 25.79
C ARG A 256 6.97 -6.66 26.27
N LEU A 257 5.86 -6.32 25.60
CA LEU A 257 5.02 -5.17 25.93
C LEU A 257 4.58 -5.25 27.40
N LYS A 258 4.90 -4.20 28.18
CA LYS A 258 4.42 -4.08 29.55
C LYS A 258 3.05 -3.41 29.55
N VAL A 259 2.05 -4.11 30.07
CA VAL A 259 0.66 -3.64 30.08
C VAL A 259 0.30 -3.11 31.47
N ASN A 260 0.17 -1.81 31.68
CA ASN A 260 -0.22 -1.26 32.98
C ASN A 260 -1.76 -1.23 33.13
N GLY A 261 -2.27 -1.05 34.35
CA GLY A 261 -3.71 -0.96 34.62
C GLY A 261 -4.18 -1.99 35.67
N ASN A 262 -5.49 -2.02 35.94
CA ASN A 262 -6.09 -3.02 36.82
C ASN A 262 -6.12 -4.37 36.09
N ARG A 263 -5.13 -5.21 36.37
CA ARG A 263 -5.01 -6.55 35.79
C ARG A 263 -5.78 -7.53 36.67
N ASP A 264 -7.03 -7.80 36.34
CA ASP A 264 -7.62 -9.05 36.80
C ASP A 264 -7.02 -10.22 36.01
N ASP A 265 -7.17 -11.44 36.55
CA ASP A 265 -6.58 -12.64 35.95
C ASP A 265 -7.13 -12.91 34.54
N ASP A 266 -8.38 -12.49 34.26
CA ASP A 266 -9.06 -12.75 32.99
C ASP A 266 -8.59 -11.81 31.87
N ALA A 267 -8.35 -10.53 32.17
CA ALA A 267 -7.78 -9.60 31.20
C ALA A 267 -6.33 -9.97 30.85
N GLN A 268 -5.54 -10.43 31.84
CA GLN A 268 -4.18 -10.91 31.59
C GLN A 268 -4.17 -12.15 30.67
N ARG A 269 -5.06 -13.13 30.92
CA ARG A 269 -5.20 -14.32 30.05
C ARG A 269 -5.59 -13.92 28.63
N SER A 270 -6.52 -12.99 28.48
CA SER A 270 -7.02 -12.53 27.19
C SER A 270 -5.91 -11.88 26.34
N ILE A 271 -5.05 -11.07 26.96
CA ILE A 271 -3.87 -10.49 26.30
C ILE A 271 -2.87 -11.57 25.89
N ASP A 272 -2.60 -12.53 26.77
CA ASP A 272 -1.64 -13.60 26.47
C ASP A 272 -2.15 -14.52 25.35
N ASP A 273 -3.46 -14.74 25.26
CA ASP A 273 -4.07 -15.47 24.15
C ASP A 273 -4.08 -14.67 22.85
N LEU A 274 -4.33 -13.36 22.89
CA LEU A 274 -4.16 -12.48 21.73
C LEU A 274 -2.72 -12.51 21.20
N ARG A 275 -1.71 -12.43 22.07
CA ARG A 275 -0.29 -12.54 21.68
C ARG A 275 0.01 -13.86 20.96
N LYS A 276 -0.51 -14.98 21.48
CA LYS A 276 -0.33 -16.30 20.85
C LYS A 276 -0.98 -16.34 19.47
N ARG A 277 -2.23 -15.86 19.35
CA ARG A 277 -2.96 -15.82 18.08
C ARG A 277 -2.25 -14.95 17.05
N LEU A 278 -1.79 -13.77 17.44
CA LEU A 278 -1.02 -12.87 16.59
C LEU A 278 0.26 -13.50 16.05
N ARG A 279 1.05 -14.14 16.93
CA ARG A 279 2.27 -14.83 16.52
C ARG A 279 1.96 -15.92 15.50
N GLN A 280 0.92 -16.70 15.75
CA GLN A 280 0.49 -17.75 14.83
C GLN A 280 -0.03 -17.18 13.50
N GLY A 281 -0.84 -16.12 13.56
CA GLY A 281 -1.39 -15.41 12.40
C GLY A 281 -0.30 -14.87 11.50
N LEU A 282 0.73 -14.23 12.06
CA LEU A 282 1.89 -13.75 11.31
C LEU A 282 2.65 -14.88 10.59
N ILE A 283 2.80 -16.04 11.24
CA ILE A 283 3.43 -17.21 10.62
C ILE A 283 2.58 -17.74 9.44
N VAL A 284 1.26 -17.81 9.63
CA VAL A 284 0.32 -18.26 8.60
C VAL A 284 0.32 -17.29 7.41
N GLU A 285 0.27 -15.98 7.66
CA GLU A 285 0.32 -14.96 6.62
C GLU A 285 1.65 -14.97 5.86
N ARG A 286 2.78 -15.09 6.57
CA ARG A 286 4.10 -15.24 5.92
C ARG A 286 4.11 -16.44 4.97
N LYS A 287 3.58 -17.60 5.41
CA LYS A 287 3.47 -18.79 4.56
C LYS A 287 2.53 -18.58 3.37
N ALA A 288 1.42 -17.86 3.54
CA ALA A 288 0.50 -17.55 2.45
C ALA A 288 1.16 -16.64 1.39
N ILE A 289 1.81 -15.56 1.83
CA ILE A 289 2.54 -14.63 0.96
C ILE A 289 3.65 -15.37 0.19
N MET A 290 4.48 -16.15 0.88
CA MET A 290 5.58 -16.90 0.25
C MET A 290 5.08 -17.94 -0.76
N ARG A 291 3.94 -18.59 -0.51
CA ARG A 291 3.32 -19.51 -1.49
C ARG A 291 2.91 -18.80 -2.77
N THR A 292 2.35 -17.59 -2.66
CA THR A 292 1.98 -16.78 -3.84
C THR A 292 3.21 -16.33 -4.60
N LEU A 293 4.26 -15.88 -3.91
CA LEU A 293 5.53 -15.51 -4.54
C LEU A 293 6.24 -16.68 -5.21
N ALA A 294 6.18 -17.88 -4.64
CA ALA A 294 6.76 -19.09 -5.23
C ALA A 294 6.13 -19.49 -6.58
N VAL A 295 4.93 -18.99 -6.90
CA VAL A 295 4.34 -19.17 -8.24
C VAL A 295 5.04 -18.28 -9.25
N TYR A 296 5.35 -17.03 -8.88
CA TYR A 296 6.17 -16.13 -9.69
C TYR A 296 7.59 -16.69 -9.85
N ASP A 297 8.25 -17.05 -8.73
CA ASP A 297 9.64 -17.51 -8.76
C ASP A 297 9.80 -18.72 -9.68
N ARG A 298 8.93 -19.74 -9.56
CA ARG A 298 8.96 -20.90 -10.47
C ARG A 298 8.73 -20.54 -11.93
N ALA A 299 7.81 -19.61 -12.22
CA ALA A 299 7.55 -19.20 -13.61
C ALA A 299 8.71 -18.41 -14.20
N PHE A 300 9.37 -17.59 -13.38
CA PHE A 300 10.52 -16.79 -13.75
C PHE A 300 11.78 -17.67 -13.90
N ASP A 301 12.03 -18.58 -12.97
CA ASP A 301 13.12 -19.54 -13.02
C ASP A 301 12.95 -20.49 -14.22
N GLY A 302 11.73 -20.97 -14.51
CA GLY A 302 11.47 -21.77 -15.71
C GLY A 302 11.71 -21.01 -17.03
N LEU A 303 11.52 -19.69 -17.03
CA LEU A 303 11.92 -18.85 -18.17
C LEU A 303 13.45 -18.74 -18.27
N ILE A 304 14.14 -18.61 -17.14
CA ILE A 304 15.60 -18.40 -17.09
C ILE A 304 16.36 -19.70 -17.36
N ASP A 305 16.03 -20.79 -16.67
CA ASP A 305 16.82 -22.01 -16.67
C ASP A 305 16.42 -22.96 -17.80
N GLU A 306 15.12 -23.06 -18.08
CA GLU A 306 14.56 -24.00 -19.06
C GLU A 306 14.25 -23.34 -20.41
N GLY A 307 14.34 -22.01 -20.49
CA GLY A 307 13.99 -21.25 -21.70
C GLY A 307 12.51 -21.41 -22.09
N ASN A 308 11.63 -21.67 -21.13
CA ASN A 308 10.21 -21.96 -21.36
C ASN A 308 9.33 -20.70 -21.21
N PRO A 309 9.02 -19.96 -22.31
CA PRO A 309 8.22 -18.73 -22.24
C PRO A 309 6.76 -18.98 -21.87
N HIS A 310 6.26 -20.22 -22.03
CA HIS A 310 4.85 -20.53 -21.77
C HIS A 310 4.51 -20.41 -20.29
N GLY A 311 5.38 -20.90 -19.39
CA GLY A 311 5.15 -20.80 -17.94
C GLY A 311 5.07 -19.35 -17.47
N PHE A 312 5.95 -18.49 -17.98
CA PHE A 312 5.96 -17.07 -17.64
C PHE A 312 4.78 -16.31 -18.26
N ARG A 313 4.40 -16.63 -19.50
CA ARG A 313 3.19 -16.08 -20.13
C ARG A 313 1.94 -16.44 -19.32
N ASP A 314 1.78 -17.71 -18.94
CA ASP A 314 0.68 -18.20 -18.13
C ASP A 314 0.61 -17.46 -16.78
N PHE A 315 1.77 -17.20 -16.18
CA PHE A 315 1.86 -16.36 -14.99
C PHE A 315 1.35 -14.95 -15.28
N LEU A 316 1.85 -14.24 -16.30
CA LEU A 316 1.43 -12.87 -16.61
C LEU A 316 -0.08 -12.76 -16.87
N GLN A 317 -0.68 -13.77 -17.51
CA GLN A 317 -2.13 -13.80 -17.76
C GLN A 317 -2.95 -14.01 -16.49
N ARG A 318 -2.46 -14.81 -15.53
CA ARG A 318 -3.14 -15.11 -14.26
C ARG A 318 -2.72 -14.18 -13.11
N ALA A 319 -1.69 -13.36 -13.32
CA ALA A 319 -1.10 -12.50 -12.31
C ALA A 319 -2.11 -11.49 -11.73
N PRO A 320 -3.00 -10.83 -12.51
CA PRO A 320 -3.93 -9.85 -11.95
C PRO A 320 -4.77 -10.41 -10.81
N GLU A 321 -5.36 -11.60 -10.96
CA GLU A 321 -6.20 -12.23 -9.94
C GLU A 321 -5.44 -12.47 -8.63
N ARG A 322 -4.23 -13.04 -8.73
CA ARG A 322 -3.37 -13.36 -7.59
C ARG A 322 -2.74 -12.13 -6.95
N PHE A 323 -2.51 -11.09 -7.75
CA PHE A 323 -1.88 -9.84 -7.35
C PHE A 323 -2.67 -9.13 -6.26
N LEU A 324 -4.01 -9.08 -6.38
CA LEU A 324 -4.85 -8.40 -5.39
C LEU A 324 -4.73 -9.05 -4.00
N SER A 325 -4.86 -10.38 -3.93
CA SER A 325 -4.75 -11.10 -2.67
C SER A 325 -3.35 -10.96 -2.05
N LEU A 326 -2.29 -10.93 -2.87
CA LEU A 326 -0.94 -10.66 -2.38
C LEU A 326 -0.85 -9.25 -1.79
N GLY A 327 -1.35 -8.24 -2.49
CA GLY A 327 -1.32 -6.85 -2.06
C GLY A 327 -2.09 -6.62 -0.77
N GLU A 328 -3.27 -7.22 -0.61
CA GLU A 328 -4.05 -7.15 0.62
C GLU A 328 -3.30 -7.74 1.82
N ARG A 329 -2.70 -8.93 1.65
CA ARG A 329 -1.91 -9.59 2.70
C ARG A 329 -0.67 -8.78 3.08
N VAL A 330 0.07 -8.27 2.09
CA VAL A 330 1.23 -7.41 2.31
C VAL A 330 0.81 -6.10 3.00
N GLY A 331 -0.32 -5.51 2.60
CA GLY A 331 -0.89 -4.32 3.20
C GLY A 331 -1.20 -4.49 4.69
N VAL A 332 -1.78 -5.63 5.08
CA VAL A 332 -2.06 -5.95 6.50
C VAL A 332 -0.78 -6.03 7.32
N ILE A 333 0.24 -6.77 6.87
CA ILE A 333 1.48 -6.90 7.64
C ILE A 333 2.29 -5.59 7.64
N ALA A 334 2.23 -4.78 6.57
CA ALA A 334 2.82 -3.45 6.53
C ALA A 334 2.11 -2.48 7.50
N HIS A 335 0.78 -2.61 7.64
CA HIS A 335 0.01 -1.87 8.63
C HIS A 335 0.49 -2.20 10.05
N ILE A 336 0.63 -3.48 10.39
CA ILE A 336 1.13 -3.92 11.70
C ILE A 336 2.49 -3.28 12.01
N ALA A 337 3.45 -3.40 11.09
CA ALA A 337 4.80 -2.87 11.29
C ALA A 337 4.79 -1.34 11.45
N SER A 338 4.15 -0.63 10.52
CA SER A 338 4.11 0.84 10.52
C SER A 338 3.35 1.40 11.73
N PHE A 339 2.21 0.80 12.09
CA PHE A 339 1.44 1.22 13.25
C PHE A 339 2.21 0.98 14.55
N TRP A 340 2.86 -0.18 14.68
CA TRP A 340 3.65 -0.48 15.86
C TRP A 340 4.81 0.50 16.04
N ARG A 341 5.56 0.81 14.98
CA ARG A 341 6.63 1.82 15.02
C ARG A 341 6.13 3.21 15.37
N TYR A 342 4.95 3.58 14.87
CA TYR A 342 4.30 4.85 15.23
C TYR A 342 3.97 4.91 16.71
N ARG A 343 3.36 3.85 17.26
CA ARG A 343 2.93 3.80 18.68
C ARG A 343 4.10 3.62 19.65
N PHE A 344 5.14 2.92 19.21
CA PHE A 344 6.36 2.63 19.96
C PHE A 344 7.59 2.94 19.09
N PRO A 345 8.00 4.23 19.04
CA PRO A 345 9.21 4.64 18.35
C PRO A 345 10.44 3.88 18.87
N GLN A 346 11.44 3.69 18.01
CA GLN A 346 12.65 2.94 18.40
C GLN A 346 13.31 3.55 19.62
N GLY A 347 13.61 2.73 20.63
CA GLY A 347 14.20 3.16 21.91
C GLY A 347 13.19 3.75 22.91
N ALA A 348 11.92 3.92 22.54
CA ALA A 348 10.88 4.33 23.49
C ALA A 348 10.46 3.15 24.40
N PRO A 349 9.96 3.43 25.62
CA PRO A 349 9.43 2.38 26.49
C PRO A 349 8.24 1.63 25.87
N LEU A 350 8.30 0.30 25.87
CA LEU A 350 7.20 -0.58 25.46
C LEU A 350 6.19 -0.72 26.60
N ILE A 351 5.41 0.33 26.81
CA ILE A 351 4.40 0.41 27.87
C ILE A 351 3.07 0.90 27.27
N ALA A 352 1.99 0.17 27.55
CA ALA A 352 0.62 0.53 27.20
C ALA A 352 -0.31 0.30 28.38
N ASP A 353 -1.44 0.99 28.44
CA ASP A 353 -2.54 0.64 29.34
C ASP A 353 -3.25 -0.64 28.84
N ILE A 354 -4.08 -1.27 29.67
CA ILE A 354 -4.73 -2.54 29.37
C ILE A 354 -5.71 -2.43 28.21
N ASP A 355 -6.50 -1.37 28.17
CA ASP A 355 -7.48 -1.11 27.10
C ASP A 355 -6.75 -0.84 25.79
N ASP A 356 -5.73 0.04 25.83
CA ASP A 356 -4.84 0.33 24.71
C ASP A 356 -4.18 -0.95 24.15
N ALA A 357 -3.65 -1.81 25.01
CA ALA A 357 -2.98 -3.03 24.61
C ALA A 357 -3.97 -4.02 23.97
N PHE A 358 -5.14 -4.19 24.58
CA PHE A 358 -6.19 -5.05 24.05
C PHE A 358 -6.63 -4.62 22.67
N ASP A 359 -6.96 -3.33 22.51
CA ASP A 359 -7.33 -2.74 21.22
C ASP A 359 -6.24 -3.00 20.18
N ILE A 360 -4.97 -2.70 20.51
CA ILE A 360 -3.84 -2.84 19.57
C ILE A 360 -3.72 -4.27 19.07
N LEU A 361 -3.73 -5.23 19.99
CA LEU A 361 -3.53 -6.63 19.66
C LEU A 361 -4.76 -7.22 18.95
N GLN A 362 -5.98 -6.83 19.34
CA GLN A 362 -7.20 -7.29 18.69
C GLN A 362 -7.34 -6.80 17.25
N ASP A 363 -6.94 -5.57 16.95
CA ASP A 363 -6.92 -5.03 15.58
C ASP A 363 -5.97 -5.84 14.69
N PHE A 364 -4.75 -6.08 15.17
CA PHE A 364 -3.79 -6.90 14.44
C PHE A 364 -4.32 -8.34 14.23
N ASP A 365 -4.99 -8.92 15.23
CA ASP A 365 -5.54 -10.27 15.17
C ASP A 365 -6.68 -10.35 14.15
N SER A 366 -7.54 -9.32 14.14
CA SER A 366 -8.66 -9.18 13.20
C SER A 366 -8.17 -8.98 11.77
N GLY A 367 -7.15 -8.15 11.56
CA GLY A 367 -6.55 -7.93 10.24
C GLY A 367 -5.92 -9.19 9.66
N LEU A 368 -5.23 -9.97 10.49
CA LEU A 368 -4.66 -11.27 10.08
C LEU A 368 -5.75 -12.32 9.86
N SER A 369 -6.83 -12.29 10.62
CA SER A 369 -7.92 -13.28 10.54
C SER A 369 -8.90 -13.04 9.41
N ALA A 370 -9.15 -11.79 9.02
CA ALA A 370 -10.04 -11.46 7.91
C ALA A 370 -9.58 -12.07 6.58
N ASN A 371 -8.25 -12.21 6.40
CA ASN A 371 -7.63 -12.82 5.23
C ASN A 371 -7.63 -14.37 5.24
N LEU A 372 -8.12 -15.00 6.30
CA LEU A 372 -8.28 -16.46 6.42
C LEU A 372 -9.69 -16.93 6.02
N ALA A 373 -10.64 -16.01 5.83
CA ALA A 373 -12.04 -16.32 5.54
C ALA A 373 -12.39 -16.37 4.03
N VAL A 374 -11.39 -16.49 3.15
CA VAL A 374 -11.56 -16.60 1.69
C VAL A 374 -11.08 -17.95 1.18
#